data_AF-A0A0A2EYJ4-F1
#
_entry.id   AF-A0A0A2EYJ4-F1
#
_cell.length_a   1.000
_cell.length_b   1.000
_cell.length_c   1.000
_cell.angle_alpha   90.00
_cell.angle_beta   90.00
_cell.angle_gamma   90.00
#
_symmetry.space_group_name_H-M   'P 1'
#
loop_
_entity.id
_entity.type
_entity.pdbx_description
1 polymer ?
#
loop_
_entity_poly.entity_id
_entity_poly.type
_entity_poly.pdbx_seq_one_letter_code
_entity_poly.pdbx_strand_id
1 'polypeptide(L)'
;FRHHPKNRQKAVRADRKLRTIAGRLVRELKRNLGECSVYTELIERFEAILAQRRHSRQKIYSIHEPEVQCISKGKEHKKYEFGNKVSIIRSATGLILGAQSFGNEYDGHTIEASLAQVERLTQRKIKILAGDRGYRGKKEVNGTQILIPDAP
;
A
#
# COMPACT_ATOMS: atom_id res chain seq x y z
N PHE A 1 -7.21 14.49 20.46
CA PHE A 1 -8.20 15.55 20.14
C PHE A 1 -9.56 15.00 19.65
N ARG A 2 -9.63 14.27 18.52
CA ARG A 2 -10.89 13.75 17.94
C ARG A 2 -11.56 12.61 18.72
N HIS A 3 -10.77 11.77 19.38
CA HIS A 3 -11.26 10.63 20.17
C HIS A 3 -11.82 11.01 21.55
N HIS A 4 -11.65 12.27 21.97
CA HIS A 4 -12.17 12.73 23.25
C HIS A 4 -13.70 12.95 23.14
N PRO A 5 -14.52 12.39 24.05
CA PRO A 5 -15.99 12.43 23.95
C PRO A 5 -16.56 13.84 23.74
N LYS A 6 -16.04 14.82 24.49
CA LYS A 6 -16.47 16.23 24.42
C LYS A 6 -16.19 16.92 23.09
N ASN A 7 -15.24 16.42 22.29
CA ASN A 7 -14.82 17.03 21.02
C ASN A 7 -15.32 16.28 19.79
N ARG A 8 -15.93 15.09 19.97
CA ARG A 8 -16.40 14.24 18.88
C ARG A 8 -17.37 14.98 17.96
N GLN A 9 -18.37 15.67 18.52
CA GLN A 9 -19.35 16.40 17.71
C GLN A 9 -18.72 17.56 16.94
N LYS A 10 -17.78 18.30 17.57
CA LYS A 10 -17.05 19.40 16.92
C LYS A 10 -16.25 18.89 15.73
N ALA A 11 -15.54 17.78 15.87
CA ALA A 11 -14.79 17.15 14.79
C ALA A 11 -15.69 16.70 13.63
N VAL A 12 -16.84 16.08 13.94
CA VAL A 12 -17.80 15.67 12.90
C VAL A 12 -18.38 16.86 12.13
N ARG A 13 -18.67 17.97 12.81
CA ARG A 13 -19.14 19.21 12.15
C ARG A 13 -18.05 19.80 11.25
N ALA A 14 -16.81 19.84 11.71
CA ALA A 14 -15.67 20.30 10.91
C ALA A 14 -15.46 19.44 9.65
N ASP A 15 -15.48 18.11 9.78
CA ASP A 15 -15.37 17.18 8.65
C ASP A 15 -16.48 17.41 7.61
N ARG A 16 -17.73 17.60 8.06
CA ARG A 16 -18.87 17.90 7.17
C ARG A 16 -18.65 19.20 6.41
N LYS A 17 -18.21 20.26 7.09
CA LYS A 17 -17.92 21.56 6.48
C LYS A 17 -16.81 21.43 5.42
N LEU A 18 -15.71 20.75 5.75
CA LEU A 18 -14.60 20.51 4.82
C LEU A 18 -15.07 19.74 3.58
N ARG A 19 -15.87 18.68 3.76
CA ARG A 19 -16.40 17.89 2.65
C ARG A 19 -17.30 18.73 1.72
N THR A 20 -18.12 19.61 2.28
CA THR A 20 -18.97 20.53 1.49
C THR A 20 -18.13 21.52 0.68
N ILE A 21 -17.10 22.12 1.29
CA ILE A 21 -16.20 23.06 0.62
C ILE A 21 -15.45 22.36 -0.52
N ALA A 22 -14.80 21.22 -0.22
CA ALA A 22 -14.05 20.46 -1.21
C ALA A 22 -14.95 20.01 -2.38
N GLY A 23 -16.16 19.52 -2.10
CA GLY A 23 -17.10 19.14 -3.16
C GLY A 23 -17.57 20.32 -4.02
N ARG A 24 -17.67 21.53 -3.46
CA ARG A 24 -17.95 22.74 -4.26
C ARG A 24 -16.77 23.06 -5.19
N LEU A 25 -15.55 23.06 -4.66
CA LEU A 25 -14.34 23.37 -5.43
C LEU A 25 -14.13 22.39 -6.59
N VAL A 26 -14.28 21.08 -6.35
CA VAL A 26 -14.12 20.08 -7.41
C VAL A 26 -15.13 20.27 -8.54
N ARG A 27 -16.41 20.56 -8.23
CA ARG A 27 -17.43 20.86 -9.25
C ARG A 27 -17.14 22.13 -10.03
N GLU A 28 -16.63 23.15 -9.37
CA GLU A 28 -16.24 24.41 -10.01
C GLU A 28 -15.05 24.21 -10.95
N LEU A 29 -14.01 23.48 -10.52
CA LEU A 29 -12.88 23.10 -11.36
C LEU A 29 -13.34 22.34 -12.60
N LYS A 30 -14.19 21.32 -12.43
CA LYS A 30 -14.72 20.52 -13.54
C LYS A 30 -15.51 21.36 -14.56
N ARG A 31 -16.34 22.30 -14.08
CA ARG A 31 -17.10 23.21 -14.95
C ARG A 31 -16.20 24.18 -15.70
N ASN A 32 -15.17 24.73 -15.05
CA ASN A 32 -14.32 25.76 -15.64
C ASN A 32 -13.26 25.18 -16.59
N LEU A 33 -12.79 23.95 -16.35
CA LEU A 33 -11.72 23.32 -17.13
C LEU A 33 -12.21 22.50 -18.33
N GLY A 34 -13.50 22.14 -18.38
CA GLY A 34 -14.08 21.35 -19.47
C GLY A 34 -13.69 19.86 -19.45
N GLU A 35 -14.22 19.07 -20.40
CA GLU A 35 -14.10 17.59 -20.40
C GLU A 35 -12.71 17.08 -20.80
N CYS A 36 -11.92 17.85 -21.55
CA CYS A 36 -10.60 17.45 -22.08
C CYS A 36 -9.43 18.22 -21.45
N SER A 37 -9.51 18.53 -20.16
CA SER A 37 -8.41 19.20 -19.47
C SER A 37 -7.27 18.23 -19.17
N VAL A 38 -6.03 18.73 -19.11
CA VAL A 38 -4.87 17.95 -18.61
C VAL A 38 -5.04 17.51 -17.14
N TYR A 39 -6.03 18.07 -16.44
CA TYR A 39 -6.33 17.80 -15.03
C TYR A 39 -7.44 16.78 -14.84
N THR A 40 -8.00 16.20 -15.90
CA THR A 40 -9.15 15.29 -15.81
C THR A 40 -8.89 14.13 -14.83
N GLU A 41 -7.73 13.47 -14.92
CA GLU A 41 -7.37 12.38 -14.00
C GLU A 41 -7.29 12.84 -12.53
N LEU A 42 -6.76 14.05 -12.29
CA LEU A 42 -6.65 14.61 -10.95
C LEU A 42 -8.03 14.98 -10.38
N ILE A 43 -8.92 15.52 -11.22
CA ILE A 43 -10.31 15.83 -10.85
C ILE A 43 -11.06 14.54 -10.51
N GLU A 44 -10.94 13.49 -11.32
CA GLU A 44 -11.52 12.17 -11.06
C GLU A 44 -11.01 11.59 -9.73
N ARG A 45 -9.71 11.75 -9.45
CA ARG A 45 -9.11 11.35 -8.17
C ARG A 45 -9.75 12.09 -6.99
N PHE A 46 -9.98 13.40 -7.12
CA PHE A 46 -10.69 14.16 -6.09
C PHE A 46 -12.15 13.74 -5.91
N GLU A 47 -12.86 13.47 -7.01
CA GLU A 47 -14.22 12.95 -6.97
C GLU A 47 -14.27 11.60 -6.25
N ALA A 48 -13.33 10.70 -6.55
CA ALA A 48 -13.18 9.41 -5.88
C ALA A 48 -12.92 9.57 -4.37
N ILE A 49 -11.98 10.44 -3.97
CA ILE A 49 -11.70 10.73 -2.55
C ILE A 49 -12.96 11.25 -1.83
N LEU A 50 -13.72 12.14 -2.47
CA LEU A 50 -14.95 12.69 -1.91
C LEU A 50 -16.08 11.66 -1.81
N ALA A 51 -16.12 10.67 -2.70
CA ALA A 51 -17.09 9.58 -2.69
C ALA A 51 -16.79 8.54 -1.60
N GLN A 52 -15.51 8.34 -1.25
CA GLN A 52 -15.07 7.35 -0.26
C GLN A 52 -15.80 7.47 1.09
N ARG A 53 -16.10 6.30 1.67
CA ARG A 53 -16.75 6.13 2.97
C ARG A 53 -15.85 5.30 3.89
N ARG A 54 -16.22 5.22 5.17
CA ARG A 54 -15.47 4.46 6.19
C ARG A 54 -15.19 3.01 5.78
N HIS A 55 -16.10 2.36 5.06
CA HIS A 55 -15.98 0.95 4.67
C HIS A 55 -15.74 0.75 3.17
N SER A 56 -15.39 1.82 2.43
CA SER A 56 -14.96 1.67 1.04
C SER A 56 -13.73 0.76 0.96
N ARG A 57 -13.73 -0.16 -0.01
CA ARG A 57 -12.55 -0.92 -0.42
C ARG A 57 -11.62 0.01 -1.24
N GLN A 58 -10.33 -0.35 -1.32
CA GLN A 58 -9.32 0.36 -2.13
C GLN A 58 -9.35 1.88 -1.96
N LYS A 59 -9.08 2.35 -0.74
CA LYS A 59 -9.10 3.78 -0.45
C LYS A 59 -7.82 4.44 -0.93
N ILE A 60 -7.98 5.64 -1.49
CA ILE A 60 -6.92 6.58 -1.75
C ILE A 60 -6.50 7.22 -0.43
N TYR A 61 -5.25 7.00 -0.03
CA TYR A 61 -4.65 7.56 1.20
C TYR A 61 -3.76 8.78 0.94
N SER A 62 -3.25 8.92 -0.29
CA SER A 62 -2.47 10.07 -0.74
C SER A 62 -3.06 10.61 -2.03
N ILE A 63 -3.17 11.94 -2.12
CA ILE A 63 -3.59 12.61 -3.36
C ILE A 63 -2.51 12.47 -4.42
N HIS A 64 -1.24 12.54 -4.03
CA HIS A 64 -0.10 12.55 -4.94
C HIS A 64 0.28 11.14 -5.40
N GLU A 65 0.10 10.14 -4.53
CA GLU A 65 0.46 8.74 -4.76
C GLU A 65 -0.75 7.83 -4.49
N PRO A 66 -1.70 7.71 -5.45
CA PRO A 66 -2.96 6.99 -5.25
C PRO A 66 -2.77 5.48 -4.97
N GLU A 67 -1.63 4.92 -5.35
CA GLU A 67 -1.23 3.54 -5.12
C GLU A 67 -0.88 3.23 -3.66
N VAL A 68 -0.61 4.25 -2.83
CA VAL A 68 -0.23 4.09 -1.41
C VAL A 68 -1.31 3.31 -0.67
N GLN A 69 -0.90 2.20 -0.03
CA GLN A 69 -1.79 1.36 0.75
C GLN A 69 -1.64 1.59 2.25
N CYS A 70 -2.68 1.29 3.00
CA CYS A 70 -2.64 1.26 4.47
C CYS A 70 -2.33 -0.16 4.93
N ILE A 71 -1.18 -0.34 5.56
CA ILE A 71 -0.65 -1.63 6.00
C ILE A 71 -0.72 -1.67 7.52
N SER A 72 -1.25 -2.77 8.08
CA SER A 72 -1.28 -2.95 9.54
C SER A 72 0.08 -3.42 10.05
N LYS A 73 0.59 -2.77 11.10
CA LYS A 73 1.88 -3.15 11.72
C LYS A 73 1.78 -4.22 12.78
N GLY A 74 0.58 -4.51 13.29
CA GLY A 74 0.40 -5.35 14.48
C GLY A 74 1.00 -4.78 15.77
N LYS A 75 1.45 -3.51 15.78
CA LYS A 75 2.02 -2.83 16.96
C LYS A 75 0.98 -1.98 17.66
N GLU A 76 0.91 -2.06 18.99
CA GLU A 76 -0.07 -1.32 19.79
C GLU A 76 0.08 0.21 19.66
N HIS A 77 1.31 0.71 19.77
CA HIS A 77 1.63 2.13 19.73
C HIS A 77 1.60 2.74 18.32
N LYS A 78 1.71 1.92 17.26
CA LYS A 78 1.64 2.36 15.85
C LYS A 78 0.95 1.31 15.01
N LYS A 79 -0.37 1.40 14.91
CA LYS A 79 -1.23 0.36 14.31
C LYS A 79 -1.12 0.24 12.80
N TYR A 80 -0.80 1.33 12.11
CA TYR A 80 -0.80 1.42 10.66
C TYR A 80 0.44 2.15 10.15
N GLU A 81 0.84 1.80 8.93
CA GLU A 81 1.72 2.58 8.07
C GLU A 81 1.07 2.80 6.71
N PHE A 82 1.55 3.82 5.99
CA PHE A 82 1.10 4.15 4.65
C PHE A 82 2.28 4.02 3.71
N GLY A 83 2.13 3.21 2.67
CA GLY A 83 3.13 3.00 1.64
C GLY A 83 2.85 1.74 0.84
N ASN A 84 3.84 1.35 0.04
CA ASN A 84 3.86 0.08 -0.66
C ASN A 84 4.94 -0.81 -0.05
N LYS A 85 4.72 -2.12 -0.09
CA LYS A 85 5.74 -3.09 0.32
C LYS A 85 6.71 -3.31 -0.82
N VAL A 86 7.96 -3.62 -0.48
CA VAL A 86 8.96 -4.05 -1.45
C VAL A 86 9.62 -5.31 -0.90
N SER A 87 9.66 -6.36 -1.72
CA SER A 87 10.46 -7.54 -1.45
C SER A 87 11.83 -7.35 -2.10
N ILE A 88 12.88 -7.55 -1.32
CA ILE A 88 14.27 -7.43 -1.78
C ILE A 88 14.94 -8.78 -1.59
N ILE A 89 15.44 -9.36 -2.68
CA ILE A 89 16.25 -10.57 -2.64
C ILE A 89 17.71 -10.16 -2.85
N ARG A 90 18.58 -10.61 -1.96
CA ARG A 90 20.02 -10.39 -2.04
C ARG A 90 20.81 -11.69 -1.93
N SER A 91 22.02 -11.69 -2.48
CA SER A 91 23.00 -12.76 -2.25
C SER A 91 23.51 -12.73 -0.80
N ALA A 92 24.16 -13.82 -0.37
CA ALA A 92 24.86 -13.88 0.91
C ALA A 92 25.97 -12.82 1.03
N THR A 93 26.55 -12.39 -0.09
CA THR A 93 27.57 -11.34 -0.16
C THR A 93 27.00 -9.92 -0.15
N GLY A 94 25.67 -9.76 -0.16
CA GLY A 94 24.98 -8.47 -0.08
C GLY A 94 24.57 -7.85 -1.42
N LEU A 95 24.80 -8.51 -2.56
CA LEU A 95 24.36 -8.02 -3.87
C LEU A 95 22.85 -8.16 -4.00
N ILE A 96 22.14 -7.08 -4.35
CA ILE A 96 20.70 -7.11 -4.63
C ILE A 96 20.48 -7.79 -5.99
N LEU A 97 19.75 -8.89 -5.98
CA LEU A 97 19.44 -9.69 -7.18
C LEU A 97 18.04 -9.36 -7.73
N GLY A 98 17.14 -8.88 -6.88
CA GLY A 98 15.79 -8.50 -7.24
C GLY A 98 15.18 -7.55 -6.21
N ALA A 99 14.35 -6.65 -6.70
CA ALA A 99 13.55 -5.73 -5.91
C ALA A 99 12.20 -5.57 -6.61
N GLN A 100 11.13 -6.02 -5.96
CA GLN A 100 9.79 -5.98 -6.53
C GLN A 100 8.83 -5.31 -5.55
N SER A 101 8.04 -4.38 -6.06
CA SER A 101 6.98 -3.71 -5.29
C SER A 101 5.72 -4.58 -5.25
N PHE A 102 5.06 -4.50 -4.10
CA PHE A 102 3.81 -5.17 -3.77
C PHE A 102 2.90 -4.16 -3.06
N GLY A 103 1.60 -4.43 -3.06
CA GLY A 103 0.64 -3.66 -2.28
C GLY A 103 0.63 -4.14 -0.83
N ASN A 104 -0.55 -4.59 -0.37
CA ASN A 104 -0.80 -5.08 0.97
C ASN A 104 -1.03 -6.60 1.00
N GLU A 105 -0.41 -7.33 0.06
CA GLU A 105 -0.34 -8.78 0.14
C GLU A 105 0.42 -9.22 1.39
N TYR A 106 0.14 -10.45 1.85
CA TYR A 106 0.92 -11.08 2.89
C TYR A 106 2.33 -11.40 2.38
N ASP A 107 3.37 -11.12 3.17
CA ASP A 107 4.76 -11.16 2.70
C ASP A 107 5.15 -12.55 2.18
N GLY A 108 4.69 -13.63 2.83
CA GLY A 108 4.91 -15.02 2.37
C GLY A 108 4.33 -15.33 0.98
N HIS A 109 3.30 -14.60 0.53
CA HIS A 109 2.76 -14.75 -0.83
C HIS A 109 3.57 -14.00 -1.89
N THR A 110 4.46 -13.08 -1.49
CA THR A 110 5.29 -12.31 -2.44
C THR A 110 6.52 -13.08 -2.91
N ILE A 111 6.92 -14.13 -2.18
CA ILE A 111 8.13 -14.94 -2.45
C ILE A 111 8.17 -15.47 -3.89
N GLU A 112 7.05 -15.99 -4.38
CA GLU A 112 6.98 -16.62 -5.69
C GLU A 112 7.21 -15.62 -6.83
N ALA A 113 6.55 -14.47 -6.75
CA ALA A 113 6.75 -13.38 -7.69
C ALA A 113 8.19 -12.84 -7.63
N SER A 114 8.74 -12.64 -6.43
CA SER A 114 10.11 -12.18 -6.25
C SER A 114 11.14 -13.16 -6.81
N LEU A 115 10.95 -14.48 -6.62
CA LEU A 115 11.81 -15.52 -7.20
C LEU A 115 11.74 -15.51 -8.73
N ALA A 116 10.53 -15.37 -9.31
CA ALA A 116 10.35 -15.27 -10.75
C ALA A 116 11.06 -14.02 -11.33
N GLN A 117 11.05 -12.90 -10.60
CA GLN A 117 11.80 -11.70 -10.99
C GLN A 117 13.31 -11.98 -11.04
N VAL A 118 13.86 -12.61 -10.00
CA VAL A 118 15.30 -12.91 -9.94
C VAL A 118 15.70 -13.90 -11.02
N GLU A 119 14.91 -14.94 -11.27
CA GLU A 119 15.18 -15.90 -12.35
C GLU A 119 15.17 -15.19 -13.71
N ARG A 120 14.20 -14.32 -13.97
CA ARG A 120 14.15 -13.52 -15.20
C ARG A 120 15.37 -12.60 -15.36
N LEU A 121 15.83 -11.98 -14.27
CA LEU A 121 16.96 -11.03 -14.32
C LEU A 121 18.33 -11.72 -14.42
N THR A 122 18.49 -12.86 -13.74
CA THR A 122 19.79 -13.54 -13.59
C THR A 122 19.93 -14.78 -14.47
N GLN A 123 18.83 -15.26 -15.05
CA GLN A 123 18.72 -16.54 -15.77
C GLN A 123 19.15 -17.74 -14.91
N ARG A 124 19.05 -17.60 -13.57
CA ARG A 124 19.46 -18.60 -12.58
C ARG A 124 18.34 -18.82 -11.57
N LYS A 125 18.12 -20.08 -11.22
CA LYS A 125 17.22 -20.47 -10.14
C LYS A 125 17.94 -20.45 -8.80
N ILE A 126 17.31 -19.82 -7.82
CA ILE A 126 17.76 -19.90 -6.42
C ILE A 126 17.39 -21.28 -5.90
N LYS A 127 18.33 -21.96 -5.23
CA LYS A 127 18.06 -23.26 -4.58
C LYS A 127 17.59 -23.11 -3.14
N ILE A 128 18.14 -22.14 -2.43
CA ILE A 128 17.85 -21.88 -1.02
C ILE A 128 17.63 -20.38 -0.85
N LEU A 129 16.48 -20.01 -0.31
CA LEU A 129 16.14 -18.64 0.07
C LEU A 129 15.96 -18.58 1.58
N ALA A 130 16.77 -17.76 2.25
CA ALA A 130 16.56 -17.45 3.67
C ALA A 130 15.70 -16.18 3.80
N GLY A 131 14.66 -16.24 4.63
CA GLY A 131 13.73 -15.13 4.87
C GLY A 131 13.58 -14.79 6.34
N ASP A 132 13.08 -13.59 6.62
CA ASP A 132 12.67 -13.22 7.98
C ASP A 132 11.34 -13.89 8.37
N ARG A 133 10.91 -13.68 9.63
CA ARG A 133 9.66 -14.26 10.16
C ARG A 133 8.38 -13.70 9.51
N GLY A 134 8.45 -12.56 8.83
CA GLY A 134 7.32 -11.99 8.09
C GLY A 134 6.91 -12.86 6.90
N TYR A 135 7.88 -13.53 6.28
CA TYR A 135 7.70 -14.41 5.12
C TYR A 135 7.17 -15.82 5.44
N ARG A 136 6.74 -16.09 6.69
CA ARG A 136 6.24 -17.41 7.13
C ARG A 136 5.21 -17.98 6.15
N GLY A 137 5.22 -19.30 5.99
CA GLY A 137 4.28 -19.98 5.09
C GLY A 137 4.93 -21.15 4.39
N LYS A 138 5.05 -21.07 3.06
CA LYS A 138 5.56 -22.15 2.20
C LYS A 138 7.02 -22.47 2.57
N LYS A 139 7.32 -23.76 2.81
CA LYS A 139 8.69 -24.27 3.03
C LYS A 139 9.46 -24.52 1.74
N GLU A 140 8.75 -24.60 0.62
CA GLU A 140 9.32 -24.78 -0.71
C GLU A 140 8.45 -24.04 -1.74
N VAL A 141 9.09 -23.40 -2.72
CA VAL A 141 8.44 -22.72 -3.84
C VAL A 141 9.23 -23.02 -5.12
N ASN A 142 8.62 -23.65 -6.12
CA ASN A 142 9.24 -23.92 -7.42
C ASN A 142 10.63 -24.61 -7.33
N GLY A 143 10.78 -25.57 -6.40
CA GLY A 143 12.06 -26.26 -6.15
C GLY A 143 13.08 -25.44 -5.34
N THR A 144 12.71 -24.25 -4.87
CA THR A 144 13.52 -23.42 -3.97
C THR A 144 13.13 -23.72 -2.53
N GLN A 145 14.08 -24.16 -1.72
CA GLN A 145 13.89 -24.35 -0.29
C GLN A 145 13.83 -23.01 0.44
N ILE A 146 12.80 -22.80 1.25
CA ILE A 146 12.59 -21.57 2.01
C ILE A 146 12.96 -21.82 3.48
N LEU A 147 13.98 -21.12 3.95
CA LEU A 147 14.48 -21.21 5.32
C LEU A 147 14.02 -19.98 6.11
N ILE A 148 13.09 -20.17 7.04
CA ILE A 148 12.57 -19.11 7.92
C ILE A 148 12.73 -19.58 9.37
N PRO A 149 13.31 -18.75 10.26
CA PRO A 149 13.52 -19.14 11.64
C PRO A 149 12.20 -19.31 12.40
N ASP A 150 12.09 -20.43 13.14
CA ASP A 150 10.98 -20.70 14.05
C ASP A 150 10.96 -19.73 15.24
N ALA A 151 9.87 -19.79 16.03
CA ALA A 151 9.83 -19.07 17.30
C ALA A 151 10.94 -19.61 18.23
N PRO A 152 11.58 -18.75 19.04
CA PRO A 152 12.55 -19.21 20.03
C PRO A 152 11.90 -20.13 21.07
#